data_AF-A0A081SH43-F1
#
_entry.id   AF-A0A081SH43-F1
#
_cell.length_a   1.000
_cell.length_b   1.000
_cell.length_c   1.000
_cell.angle_alpha   90.00
_cell.angle_beta   90.00
_cell.angle_gamma   90.00
#
_symmetry.space_group_name_H-M   'P 1'
#
loop_
_entity.id
_entity.type
_entity.pdbx_description
1 polymer ?
#
loop_
_entity_poly.entity_id
_entity_poly.type
_entity_poly.pdbx_seq_one_letter_code
_entity_poly.pdbx_strand_id
1 'polypeptide(L)'
;MLTLLLCSTTLTTAQVRQQPDLPQGISESWWQTVQKNLRESEYHIAKRDDGRYTSPNRAQNLRFVYAPNGFSATRRDSLAHLWQARLSFAGVSKSGANPDSQNAHDFTLTADANTLVAQSDALVIKYRNDEKGMRQDFVVKHKPDGKGDLRLWLCAEMQGGTVSVAAEQISFLTGSGAEAMRYSELKVWDASQKRLKAKFEKAGNQIAIVVSDRNALYPITIDPLSTTPNWTAESNQANAQFGYSV
;
A
#
# COMPACT_ATOMS: atom_id res chain seq x y z
N MET A 1 20.74 -39.98 -59.14
CA MET A 1 19.41 -40.24 -58.56
C MET A 1 19.62 -41.02 -57.27
N LEU A 2 19.45 -40.37 -56.11
CA LEU A 2 19.53 -41.03 -54.81
C LEU A 2 18.37 -40.49 -53.95
N THR A 3 17.46 -41.38 -53.60
CA THR A 3 16.34 -41.14 -52.69
C THR A 3 16.81 -41.46 -51.28
N LEU A 4 16.57 -40.60 -50.28
CA LEU A 4 16.50 -41.04 -48.88
C LEU A 4 15.49 -40.22 -48.07
N LEU A 5 14.79 -40.94 -47.21
CA LEU A 5 13.59 -40.64 -46.45
C LEU A 5 13.87 -39.92 -45.11
N LEU A 6 12.85 -39.19 -44.62
CA LEU A 6 12.50 -38.89 -43.20
C LEU A 6 13.50 -37.98 -42.44
N CYS A 7 13.15 -37.22 -41.41
CA CYS A 7 12.12 -37.38 -40.40
C CYS A 7 11.80 -36.03 -39.75
N SER A 8 10.52 -35.75 -39.51
CA SER A 8 10.07 -34.61 -38.70
C SER A 8 10.31 -34.90 -37.21
N THR A 9 10.94 -33.99 -36.47
CA THR A 9 10.90 -33.99 -35.00
C THR A 9 10.62 -32.60 -34.49
N THR A 10 9.39 -32.43 -34.01
CA THR A 10 8.97 -31.35 -33.12
C THR A 10 9.77 -31.41 -31.83
N LEU A 11 10.54 -30.37 -31.51
CA LEU A 11 11.16 -30.21 -30.19
C LEU A 11 10.21 -29.40 -29.31
N THR A 12 9.39 -30.12 -28.55
CA THR A 12 8.74 -29.59 -27.36
C THR A 12 9.62 -29.95 -26.16
N THR A 13 10.30 -28.98 -25.58
CA THR A 13 10.92 -29.14 -24.26
C THR A 13 10.55 -27.93 -23.43
N ALA A 14 9.47 -28.06 -22.66
CA ALA A 14 9.27 -27.27 -21.46
C ALA A 14 10.43 -27.62 -20.51
N GLN A 15 11.40 -26.71 -20.36
CA GLN A 15 12.42 -26.82 -19.32
C GLN A 15 11.73 -26.71 -17.95
N VAL A 16 11.55 -27.85 -17.31
CA VAL A 16 11.29 -27.93 -15.87
C VAL A 16 12.44 -27.21 -15.17
N ARG A 17 12.15 -26.06 -14.55
CA ARG A 17 13.13 -25.33 -13.73
C ARG A 17 13.55 -26.25 -12.58
N GLN A 18 14.79 -26.71 -12.58
CA GLN A 18 15.37 -27.41 -11.45
C GLN A 18 15.50 -26.43 -10.26
N GLN A 19 14.97 -26.85 -9.12
CA GLN A 19 15.18 -26.20 -7.83
C GLN A 19 16.69 -26.28 -7.54
N PRO A 20 17.35 -25.18 -7.11
CA PRO A 20 18.80 -25.20 -6.89
C PRO A 20 19.16 -26.26 -5.85
N ASP A 21 20.19 -27.07 -6.14
CA ASP A 21 20.73 -28.06 -5.21
C ASP A 21 21.18 -27.35 -3.93
N LEU A 22 20.60 -27.75 -2.79
CA LEU A 22 20.92 -27.16 -1.50
C LEU A 22 22.35 -27.56 -1.08
N PRO A 23 23.16 -26.65 -0.53
CA PRO A 23 24.45 -26.99 0.06
C PRO A 23 24.33 -28.14 1.08
N GLN A 24 25.36 -28.99 1.17
CA GLN A 24 25.39 -30.09 2.12
C GLN A 24 25.14 -29.60 3.56
N GLY A 25 24.20 -30.26 4.25
CA GLY A 25 23.83 -29.94 5.64
C GLY A 25 22.62 -29.02 5.81
N ILE A 26 22.02 -28.54 4.72
CA ILE A 26 20.82 -27.69 4.76
C ILE A 26 19.56 -28.54 4.52
N SER A 27 18.62 -28.52 5.46
CA SER A 27 17.32 -29.17 5.25
C SER A 27 16.44 -28.36 4.31
N GLU A 28 15.60 -29.05 3.52
CA GLU A 28 14.59 -28.40 2.68
C GLU A 28 13.64 -27.50 3.51
N SER A 29 13.30 -27.93 4.73
CA SER A 29 12.48 -27.15 5.66
C SER A 29 13.15 -25.83 6.08
N TRP A 30 14.46 -25.84 6.31
CA TRP A 30 15.21 -24.63 6.59
C TRP A 30 15.23 -23.71 5.37
N TRP A 31 15.46 -24.27 4.19
CA TRP A 31 15.49 -23.49 2.95
C TRP A 31 14.16 -22.81 2.64
N GLN A 32 13.05 -23.54 2.76
CA GLN A 32 11.70 -22.98 2.63
C GLN A 32 11.44 -21.88 3.66
N THR A 33 11.95 -22.03 4.89
CA THR A 33 11.87 -20.99 5.92
C THR A 33 12.65 -19.74 5.54
N VAL A 34 13.88 -19.90 5.04
CA VAL A 34 14.71 -18.77 4.56
C VAL A 34 14.02 -18.05 3.40
N GLN A 35 13.51 -18.78 2.42
CA GLN A 35 12.77 -18.18 1.29
C GLN A 35 11.52 -17.43 1.75
N LYS A 36 10.77 -17.99 2.70
CA LYS A 36 9.61 -17.32 3.30
C LYS A 36 10.02 -16.04 4.01
N ASN A 37 11.02 -16.09 4.89
CA ASN A 37 11.50 -14.94 5.63
C ASN A 37 12.05 -13.85 4.71
N LEU A 38 12.75 -14.22 3.64
CA LEU A 38 13.22 -13.28 2.63
C LEU A 38 12.04 -12.59 1.93
N ARG A 39 11.03 -13.34 1.47
CA ARG A 39 9.81 -12.76 0.88
C ARG A 39 9.10 -11.82 1.85
N GLU A 40 8.93 -12.19 3.11
CA GLU A 40 8.30 -11.34 4.12
C GLU A 40 9.12 -10.08 4.40
N SER A 41 10.45 -10.19 4.41
CA SER A 41 11.36 -9.06 4.62
C SER A 41 11.32 -8.02 3.49
N GLU A 42 10.91 -8.41 2.27
CA GLU A 42 10.71 -7.48 1.15
C GLU A 42 9.61 -6.44 1.44
N TYR A 43 8.76 -6.69 2.44
CA TYR A 43 7.68 -5.79 2.83
C TYR A 43 7.99 -4.98 4.10
N HIS A 44 9.17 -5.15 4.71
CA HIS A 44 9.55 -4.41 5.91
C HIS A 44 9.57 -2.89 5.67
N ILE A 45 9.15 -2.15 6.69
CA ILE A 45 9.25 -0.69 6.75
C ILE A 45 10.52 -0.35 7.50
N ALA A 46 11.54 0.10 6.75
CA ALA A 46 12.85 0.42 7.28
C ALA A 46 13.08 1.93 7.33
N LYS A 47 13.79 2.40 8.35
CA LYS A 47 14.27 3.78 8.43
C LYS A 47 15.53 3.92 7.58
N ARG A 48 15.56 4.91 6.69
CA ARG A 48 16.72 5.28 5.88
C ARG A 48 17.66 6.19 6.66
N ASP A 49 18.87 6.38 6.14
CA ASP A 49 19.89 7.27 6.70
C ASP A 49 19.42 8.73 6.79
N ASP A 50 18.52 9.15 5.88
CA ASP A 50 17.89 10.48 5.90
C ASP A 50 16.74 10.61 6.92
N GLY A 51 16.54 9.58 7.74
CA GLY A 51 15.54 9.53 8.80
C GLY A 51 14.13 9.14 8.35
N ARG A 52 13.87 9.03 7.04
CA ARG A 52 12.53 8.67 6.53
C ARG A 52 12.31 7.17 6.57
N TYR A 53 11.09 6.75 6.88
CA TYR A 53 10.68 5.36 6.75
C TYR A 53 10.29 5.06 5.30
N THR A 54 10.66 3.89 4.79
CA THR A 54 10.32 3.42 3.44
C THR A 54 10.04 1.93 3.45
N SER A 55 9.20 1.48 2.51
CA SER A 55 9.05 0.06 2.20
C SER A 55 8.94 -0.14 0.69
N PRO A 56 9.55 -1.21 0.15
CA PRO A 56 9.14 -1.74 -1.14
C PRO A 56 7.83 -2.51 -0.99
N ASN A 57 7.03 -2.58 -2.06
CA ASN A 57 5.96 -3.55 -2.18
C ASN A 57 6.07 -4.25 -3.53
N ARG A 58 6.69 -5.44 -3.54
CA ARG A 58 7.05 -6.15 -4.77
C ARG A 58 5.84 -6.46 -5.63
N ALA A 59 4.85 -7.13 -5.03
CA ALA A 59 3.62 -7.55 -5.67
C ALA A 59 2.85 -6.40 -6.35
N GLN A 60 2.96 -5.17 -5.82
CA GLN A 60 2.29 -3.99 -6.39
C GLN A 60 3.21 -3.12 -7.26
N ASN A 61 4.48 -3.47 -7.49
CA ASN A 61 5.47 -2.59 -8.13
C ASN A 61 5.57 -1.16 -7.51
N LEU A 62 5.31 -1.03 -6.21
CA LEU A 62 5.35 0.26 -5.50
C LEU A 62 6.56 0.36 -4.58
N ARG A 63 6.93 1.61 -4.29
CA ARG A 63 7.76 2.00 -3.15
C ARG A 63 7.03 3.10 -2.37
N PHE A 64 6.88 2.90 -1.08
CA PHE A 64 6.30 3.87 -0.17
C PHE A 64 7.38 4.64 0.58
N VAL A 65 7.16 5.94 0.77
CA VAL A 65 7.92 6.79 1.70
C VAL A 65 6.91 7.37 2.69
N TYR A 66 7.10 7.11 3.97
CA TYR A 66 6.14 7.47 5.00
C TYR A 66 6.48 8.81 5.63
N ALA A 67 5.45 9.61 5.85
CA ALA A 67 5.46 10.83 6.65
C ALA A 67 4.59 10.61 7.89
N PRO A 68 4.71 11.44 8.94
CA PRO A 68 3.95 11.20 10.17
C PRO A 68 2.43 11.19 9.98
N ASN A 69 1.91 11.93 9.01
CA ASN A 69 0.48 12.01 8.70
C ASN A 69 0.11 11.36 7.35
N GLY A 70 0.99 10.62 6.68
CA GLY A 70 0.69 10.17 5.31
C GLY A 70 1.81 9.37 4.66
N PHE A 71 1.73 9.25 3.34
CA PHE A 71 2.77 8.61 2.55
C PHE A 71 2.84 9.24 1.15
N SER A 72 3.96 9.00 0.49
CA SER A 72 4.04 9.04 -0.97
C SER A 72 4.34 7.66 -1.54
N ALA A 73 3.89 7.41 -2.76
CA ALA A 73 4.12 6.20 -3.51
C ALA A 73 4.68 6.53 -4.89
N THR A 74 5.67 5.76 -5.32
CA THR A 74 6.22 5.77 -6.68
C THR A 74 6.33 4.33 -7.18
N ARG A 75 6.65 4.16 -8.46
CA ARG A 75 7.14 2.87 -8.95
C ARG A 75 8.45 2.49 -8.25
N ARG A 76 8.77 1.19 -8.22
CA ARG A 76 10.05 0.69 -7.70
C ARG A 76 11.15 0.61 -8.77
N ASP A 77 10.78 0.59 -10.04
CA ASP A 77 11.70 0.45 -11.18
C ASP A 77 12.25 1.80 -11.68
N SER A 78 13.00 1.76 -12.80
CA SER A 78 13.62 2.94 -13.41
C SER A 78 12.64 4.05 -13.80
N LEU A 79 11.33 3.75 -13.83
CA LEU A 79 10.26 4.68 -14.17
C LEU A 79 9.65 5.37 -12.94
N ALA A 80 10.29 5.27 -11.77
CA ALA A 80 9.88 5.93 -10.53
C ALA A 80 9.72 7.45 -10.64
N HIS A 81 10.41 8.10 -11.59
CA HIS A 81 10.37 9.55 -11.82
C HIS A 81 9.14 10.02 -12.61
N LEU A 82 8.37 9.10 -13.23
CA LEU A 82 7.25 9.47 -14.10
C LEU A 82 6.06 10.04 -13.32
N TRP A 83 5.87 9.61 -12.08
CA TRP A 83 4.78 10.06 -11.24
C TRP A 83 5.08 9.81 -9.76
N GLN A 84 4.41 10.59 -8.91
CA GLN A 84 4.37 10.38 -7.48
C GLN A 84 2.95 10.63 -6.99
N ALA A 85 2.36 9.64 -6.35
CA ALA A 85 1.11 9.79 -5.63
C ALA A 85 1.43 10.17 -4.19
N ARG A 86 0.69 11.12 -3.61
CA ARG A 86 0.79 11.49 -2.19
C ARG A 86 -0.59 11.45 -1.57
N LEU A 87 -0.70 10.85 -0.40
CA LEU A 87 -1.92 10.86 0.39
C LEU A 87 -1.56 11.23 1.83
N SER A 88 -2.22 12.26 2.37
CA SER A 88 -1.99 12.74 3.72
C SER A 88 -3.30 12.97 4.46
N PHE A 89 -3.29 12.62 5.73
CA PHE A 89 -4.34 12.94 6.68
C PHE A 89 -4.30 14.42 7.02
N ALA A 90 -5.47 15.06 6.94
CA ALA A 90 -5.66 16.48 7.22
C ALA A 90 -6.43 16.73 8.51
N GLY A 91 -7.32 15.84 8.94
CA GLY A 91 -8.11 16.03 10.16
C GLY A 91 -9.30 15.09 10.29
N VAL A 92 -10.00 15.20 11.42
CA VAL A 92 -11.31 14.56 11.65
C VAL A 92 -12.34 15.60 12.07
N SER A 93 -13.58 15.48 11.61
CA SER A 93 -14.68 16.34 12.03
C SER A 93 -16.04 15.65 11.96
N LYS A 94 -17.06 16.28 12.53
CA LYS A 94 -18.47 15.91 12.32
C LYS A 94 -19.20 16.87 11.37
N SER A 95 -18.65 18.06 11.11
CA SER A 95 -19.20 19.08 10.20
C SER A 95 -18.51 19.07 8.82
N GLY A 96 -19.21 19.57 7.80
CA GLY A 96 -18.81 19.49 6.39
C GLY A 96 -17.60 20.35 5.97
N ALA A 97 -17.00 21.12 6.88
CA ALA A 97 -15.74 21.81 6.64
C ALA A 97 -14.60 21.01 7.26
N ASN A 98 -13.47 20.94 6.55
CA ASN A 98 -12.22 20.52 7.14
C ASN A 98 -11.86 21.48 8.28
N PRO A 99 -11.48 20.99 9.48
CA PRO A 99 -11.00 21.88 10.51
C PRO A 99 -9.78 22.64 9.98
N ASP A 100 -9.90 23.97 9.88
CA ASP A 100 -8.80 24.87 9.50
C ASP A 100 -7.60 24.75 10.46
N SER A 101 -7.80 24.20 11.65
CA SER A 101 -6.70 23.89 12.56
C SER A 101 -6.02 22.60 12.12
N GLN A 102 -4.91 22.78 11.44
CA GLN A 102 -3.69 22.01 11.60
C GLN A 102 -3.67 21.36 12.99
N ASN A 103 -4.10 20.11 13.07
CA ASN A 103 -3.38 19.25 13.95
C ASN A 103 -2.05 19.02 13.25
N ALA A 104 -1.10 19.92 13.54
CA ALA A 104 0.29 19.51 13.70
C ALA A 104 0.26 18.41 14.78
N HIS A 105 -0.20 17.23 14.37
CA HIS A 105 -0.21 16.07 15.22
C HIS A 105 1.27 15.76 15.36
N ASP A 106 1.79 15.99 16.56
CA ASP A 106 3.09 15.48 16.98
C ASP A 106 2.98 13.96 17.06
N PHE A 107 2.97 13.35 15.87
CA PHE A 107 2.91 11.92 15.71
C PHE A 107 4.26 11.35 16.13
N THR A 108 4.24 10.50 17.15
CA THR A 108 5.40 9.67 17.46
C THR A 108 5.39 8.45 16.53
N LEU A 109 6.49 8.22 15.82
CA LEU A 109 6.66 7.12 14.89
C LEU A 109 7.37 5.93 15.55
N THR A 110 6.74 4.76 15.48
CA THR A 110 7.35 3.49 15.89
C THR A 110 7.20 2.47 14.76
N ALA A 111 8.30 1.81 14.39
CA ALA A 111 8.32 0.81 13.32
C ALA A 111 8.74 -0.55 13.88
N ASP A 112 8.08 -1.59 13.40
CA ASP A 112 8.41 -2.99 13.66
C ASP A 112 8.07 -3.83 12.42
N ALA A 113 9.06 -4.57 11.92
CA ALA A 113 8.95 -5.38 10.70
C ALA A 113 8.26 -4.63 9.54
N ASN A 114 7.08 -5.07 9.11
CA ASN A 114 6.28 -4.50 8.03
C ASN A 114 5.24 -3.46 8.48
N THR A 115 5.34 -3.00 9.72
CA THR A 115 4.38 -2.11 10.37
C THR A 115 5.04 -0.81 10.82
N LEU A 116 4.39 0.31 10.55
CA LEU A 116 4.73 1.63 11.09
C LEU A 116 3.50 2.21 11.76
N VAL A 117 3.64 2.69 12.98
CA VAL A 117 2.58 3.33 13.75
C VAL A 117 2.96 4.78 13.96
N ALA A 118 2.10 5.68 13.51
CA ALA A 118 2.11 7.10 13.83
C ALA A 118 1.02 7.37 14.86
N GLN A 119 1.41 7.80 16.06
CA GLN A 119 0.47 8.00 17.16
C GLN A 119 0.50 9.42 17.70
N SER A 120 -0.69 10.02 17.80
CA SER A 120 -0.96 11.25 18.54
C SER A 120 -2.02 10.97 19.62
N ASP A 121 -2.43 11.98 20.38
CA ASP A 121 -3.47 11.82 21.41
C ASP A 121 -4.84 11.45 20.82
N ALA A 122 -5.23 12.09 19.71
CA ALA A 122 -6.55 11.90 19.10
C ALA A 122 -6.63 10.74 18.10
N LEU A 123 -5.50 10.34 17.50
CA LEU A 123 -5.47 9.45 16.35
C LEU A 123 -4.27 8.49 16.40
N VAL A 124 -4.49 7.25 15.93
CA VAL A 124 -3.41 6.36 15.51
C VAL A 124 -3.55 6.11 14.02
N ILE A 125 -2.44 6.20 13.27
CA ILE A 125 -2.34 5.77 11.88
C ILE A 125 -1.37 4.60 11.85
N LYS A 126 -1.86 3.41 11.47
CA LYS A 126 -1.04 2.21 11.32
C LYS A 126 -0.90 1.88 9.84
N TYR A 127 0.33 1.87 9.36
CA TYR A 127 0.69 1.40 8.04
C TYR A 127 1.14 -0.06 8.18
N ARG A 128 0.58 -0.95 7.37
CA ARG A 128 1.02 -2.35 7.27
C ARG A 128 1.20 -2.71 5.82
N ASN A 129 2.41 -3.12 5.45
CA ASN A 129 2.76 -3.47 4.09
C ASN A 129 2.83 -5.00 3.94
N ASP A 130 2.16 -5.56 2.95
CA ASP A 130 2.19 -6.99 2.64
C ASP A 130 1.96 -7.22 1.13
N GLU A 131 1.95 -8.48 0.69
CA GLU A 131 1.76 -8.83 -0.73
C GLU A 131 0.46 -8.25 -1.34
N LYS A 132 -0.59 -8.03 -0.54
CA LYS A 132 -1.86 -7.47 -1.02
C LYS A 132 -1.78 -5.97 -1.26
N GLY A 133 -0.83 -5.27 -0.64
CA GLY A 133 -0.65 -3.84 -0.75
C GLY A 133 -0.21 -3.18 0.55
N MET A 134 -0.34 -1.86 0.62
CA MET A 134 -0.09 -1.10 1.85
C MET A 134 -1.43 -0.69 2.47
N ARG A 135 -1.75 -1.32 3.59
CA ARG A 135 -2.94 -1.03 4.38
C ARG A 135 -2.68 0.13 5.32
N GLN A 136 -3.65 1.02 5.45
CA GLN A 136 -3.58 2.17 6.33
C GLN A 136 -4.78 2.20 7.27
N ASP A 137 -4.60 1.74 8.50
CA ASP A 137 -5.65 1.78 9.52
C ASP A 137 -5.61 3.13 10.26
N PHE A 138 -6.70 3.88 10.24
CA PHE A 138 -6.90 5.05 11.10
C PHE A 138 -7.78 4.67 12.29
N VAL A 139 -7.26 4.84 13.51
CA VAL A 139 -8.01 4.62 14.75
C VAL A 139 -8.33 5.97 15.37
N VAL A 140 -9.57 6.42 15.18
CA VAL A 140 -10.09 7.64 15.81
C VAL A 140 -10.47 7.28 17.24
N LYS A 141 -9.74 7.81 18.22
CA LYS A 141 -9.84 7.33 19.61
C LYS A 141 -11.13 7.77 20.30
N HIS A 142 -11.58 8.98 20.02
CA HIS A 142 -12.76 9.58 20.64
C HIS A 142 -13.65 10.24 19.59
N LYS A 143 -14.94 10.31 19.90
CA LYS A 143 -15.94 10.97 19.04
C LYS A 143 -15.62 12.46 18.96
N PRO A 144 -15.36 13.02 17.76
CA PRO A 144 -15.19 14.46 17.63
C PRO A 144 -16.48 15.20 17.97
N ASP A 145 -16.34 16.44 18.43
CA ASP A 145 -17.48 17.32 18.68
C ASP A 145 -18.26 17.64 17.40
N GLY A 146 -19.56 17.90 17.57
CA GLY A 146 -20.46 18.32 16.49
C GLY A 146 -21.53 17.29 16.14
N LYS A 147 -22.26 17.57 15.06
CA LYS A 147 -23.40 16.78 14.58
C LYS A 147 -23.11 16.27 13.18
N GLY A 148 -23.65 15.11 12.82
CA GLY A 148 -23.49 14.51 11.49
C GLY A 148 -22.73 13.18 11.54
N ASP A 149 -22.28 12.75 10.37
CA ASP A 149 -21.40 11.59 10.20
C ASP A 149 -19.94 11.97 10.50
N LEU A 150 -19.13 11.02 10.95
CA LEU A 150 -17.69 11.20 11.09
C LEU A 150 -17.06 11.40 9.70
N ARG A 151 -16.22 12.42 9.56
CA ARG A 151 -15.42 12.68 8.36
C ARG A 151 -13.94 12.60 8.72
N LEU A 152 -13.20 11.77 7.99
CA LEU A 152 -11.73 11.75 8.01
C LEU A 152 -11.23 12.41 6.73
N TRP A 153 -10.59 13.57 6.88
CA TRP A 153 -10.16 14.42 5.78
C TRP A 153 -8.78 14.01 5.28
N LEU A 154 -8.65 13.92 3.96
CA LEU A 154 -7.46 13.54 3.23
C LEU A 154 -7.13 14.59 2.16
N CYS A 155 -5.84 14.87 2.01
CA CYS A 155 -5.28 15.56 0.86
C CYS A 155 -4.60 14.53 -0.03
N ALA A 156 -5.03 14.45 -1.29
CA ALA A 156 -4.48 13.56 -2.30
C ALA A 156 -3.90 14.38 -3.45
N GLU A 157 -2.66 14.06 -3.83
CA GLU A 157 -1.93 14.74 -4.90
C GLU A 157 -1.33 13.70 -5.85
N MET A 158 -1.26 14.05 -7.14
CA MET A 158 -0.66 13.22 -8.17
C MET A 158 0.26 14.08 -9.03
N GLN A 159 1.57 13.90 -8.88
CA GLN A 159 2.55 14.54 -9.75
C GLN A 159 2.46 13.93 -11.15
N GLY A 160 2.34 14.78 -12.18
CA GLY A 160 2.28 14.35 -13.58
C GLY A 160 0.97 13.64 -13.94
N GLY A 161 -0.13 13.95 -13.22
CA GLY A 161 -1.40 13.26 -13.40
C GLY A 161 -2.57 13.91 -12.67
N THR A 162 -3.61 13.14 -12.38
CA THR A 162 -4.84 13.60 -11.70
C THR A 162 -5.32 12.61 -10.64
N VAL A 163 -6.16 13.09 -9.74
CA VAL A 163 -6.84 12.26 -8.73
C VAL A 163 -8.34 12.22 -9.05
N SER A 164 -8.89 11.01 -9.18
CA SER A 164 -10.32 10.76 -9.33
C SER A 164 -10.86 10.11 -8.06
N VAL A 165 -12.09 10.49 -7.67
CA VAL A 165 -12.72 10.03 -6.41
C VAL A 165 -14.10 9.47 -6.73
N ALA A 166 -14.32 8.23 -6.33
CA ALA A 166 -15.61 7.55 -6.37
C ALA A 166 -15.93 7.01 -4.97
N ALA A 167 -17.18 6.59 -4.73
CA ALA A 167 -17.62 6.16 -3.39
C ALA A 167 -16.77 5.01 -2.79
N GLU A 168 -16.23 4.14 -3.65
CA GLU A 168 -15.50 2.93 -3.23
C GLU A 168 -13.97 3.06 -3.34
N GLN A 169 -13.47 4.13 -3.99
CA GLN A 169 -12.03 4.31 -4.19
C GLN A 169 -11.58 5.73 -4.51
N ILE A 170 -10.30 5.99 -4.28
CA ILE A 170 -9.53 7.09 -4.84
C ILE A 170 -8.56 6.51 -5.88
N SER A 171 -8.58 7.03 -7.10
CA SER A 171 -7.72 6.60 -8.20
C SER A 171 -6.69 7.68 -8.52
N PHE A 172 -5.41 7.31 -8.51
CA PHE A 172 -4.30 8.16 -8.92
C PHE A 172 -3.94 7.82 -10.36
N LEU A 173 -4.25 8.74 -11.27
CA LEU A 173 -4.12 8.55 -12.72
C LEU A 173 -2.90 9.29 -13.23
N THR A 174 -2.09 8.67 -14.09
CA THR A 174 -1.00 9.34 -14.80
C THR A 174 -1.55 10.36 -15.81
N GLY A 175 -0.68 11.19 -16.39
CA GLY A 175 -1.05 12.13 -17.45
C GLY A 175 -1.63 11.48 -18.71
N SER A 176 -1.38 10.17 -18.93
CA SER A 176 -2.00 9.39 -20.00
C SER A 176 -3.36 8.79 -19.62
N GLY A 177 -3.83 8.99 -18.39
CA GLY A 177 -5.08 8.43 -17.86
C GLY A 177 -4.97 7.00 -17.32
N ALA A 178 -3.79 6.39 -17.32
CA ALA A 178 -3.58 5.07 -16.75
C ALA A 178 -3.59 5.14 -15.21
N GLU A 179 -4.24 4.19 -14.54
CA GLU A 179 -4.25 4.15 -13.07
C GLU A 179 -2.90 3.65 -12.53
N ALA A 180 -2.18 4.54 -11.87
CA ALA A 180 -0.88 4.29 -11.27
C ALA A 180 -1.00 3.63 -9.89
N MET A 181 -2.02 4.03 -9.11
CA MET A 181 -2.30 3.51 -7.79
C MET A 181 -3.80 3.69 -7.49
N ARG A 182 -4.36 2.76 -6.75
CA ARG A 182 -5.72 2.80 -6.23
C ARG A 182 -5.69 2.75 -4.71
N TYR A 183 -6.58 3.50 -4.07
CA TYR A 183 -6.84 3.46 -2.64
C TYR A 183 -8.30 3.07 -2.42
N SER A 184 -8.54 1.87 -1.91
CA SER A 184 -9.86 1.22 -1.95
C SER A 184 -10.05 0.22 -0.81
N GLU A 185 -10.96 -0.74 -0.97
CA GLU A 185 -11.29 -1.78 0.01
C GLU A 185 -11.67 -1.26 1.40
N LEU A 186 -12.23 -0.05 1.45
CA LEU A 186 -12.59 0.64 2.66
C LEU A 186 -13.51 -0.21 3.55
N LYS A 187 -13.00 -0.56 4.73
CA LYS A 187 -13.76 -1.22 5.79
C LYS A 187 -13.67 -0.40 7.06
N VAL A 188 -14.76 -0.35 7.80
CA VAL A 188 -14.85 0.44 9.03
C VAL A 188 -15.57 -0.34 10.11
N TRP A 189 -15.01 -0.32 11.32
CA TRP A 189 -15.58 -0.97 12.50
C TRP A 189 -15.55 -0.03 13.70
N ASP A 190 -16.55 -0.17 14.56
CA ASP A 190 -16.57 0.46 15.87
C ASP A 190 -15.89 -0.43 16.94
N ALA A 191 -15.80 0.06 18.18
CA ALA A 191 -15.15 -0.65 19.29
C ALA A 191 -15.80 -2.00 19.64
N SER A 192 -17.07 -2.21 19.30
CA SER A 192 -17.77 -3.48 19.47
C SER A 192 -17.59 -4.44 18.29
N GLN A 193 -16.71 -4.11 17.35
CA GLN A 193 -16.51 -4.83 16.08
C GLN A 193 -17.73 -4.77 15.14
N LYS A 194 -18.63 -3.80 15.36
CA LYS A 194 -19.77 -3.59 14.46
C LYS A 194 -19.29 -2.87 13.20
N ARG A 195 -19.56 -3.45 12.04
CA ARG A 195 -19.24 -2.84 10.74
C ARG A 195 -20.10 -1.59 10.51
N LEU A 196 -19.46 -0.49 10.14
CA LEU A 196 -20.11 0.79 9.82
C LEU A 196 -20.14 1.01 8.30
N LYS A 197 -21.16 1.74 7.83
CA LYS A 197 -21.21 2.19 6.44
C LYS A 197 -20.22 3.34 6.27
N ALA A 198 -19.43 3.27 5.20
CA ALA A 198 -18.49 4.32 4.86
C ALA A 198 -18.28 4.42 3.35
N LYS A 199 -17.83 5.59 2.90
CA LYS A 199 -17.51 5.88 1.49
C LYS A 199 -16.45 6.97 1.40
N PHE A 200 -15.78 7.06 0.25
CA PHE A 200 -15.04 8.26 -0.11
C PHE A 200 -16.00 9.30 -0.72
N GLU A 201 -15.75 10.57 -0.43
CA GLU A 201 -16.53 11.69 -0.93
C GLU A 201 -15.59 12.85 -1.27
N LYS A 202 -15.73 13.42 -2.47
CA LYS A 202 -15.05 14.66 -2.82
C LYS A 202 -15.85 15.84 -2.27
N ALA A 203 -15.19 16.74 -1.54
CA ALA A 203 -15.78 17.96 -1.01
C ALA A 203 -14.85 19.13 -1.36
N GLY A 204 -15.21 19.88 -2.40
CA GLY A 204 -14.33 20.89 -2.99
C GLY A 204 -13.01 20.28 -3.49
N ASN A 205 -11.90 20.80 -2.98
CA ASN A 205 -10.54 20.33 -3.30
C ASN A 205 -10.04 19.23 -2.35
N GLN A 206 -10.86 18.80 -1.41
CA GLN A 206 -10.50 17.80 -0.41
C GLN A 206 -11.27 16.51 -0.59
N ILE A 207 -10.78 15.46 0.04
CA ILE A 207 -11.42 14.15 0.06
C ILE A 207 -11.76 13.82 1.51
N ALA A 208 -12.96 13.31 1.74
CA ALA A 208 -13.36 12.77 3.03
C ALA A 208 -13.62 11.27 2.91
N ILE A 209 -13.18 10.50 3.89
CA ILE A 209 -13.82 9.24 4.23
C ILE A 209 -15.00 9.59 5.15
N VAL A 210 -16.22 9.38 4.68
CA VAL A 210 -17.45 9.64 5.43
C VAL A 210 -17.92 8.34 6.07
N VAL A 211 -18.10 8.33 7.38
CA VAL A 211 -18.49 7.17 8.18
C VAL A 211 -19.78 7.48 8.95
N SER A 212 -20.81 6.65 8.75
CA SER A 212 -22.05 6.78 9.51
C SER A 212 -21.89 6.23 10.93
N ASP A 213 -21.54 7.10 11.87
CA ASP A 213 -21.10 6.77 13.24
C ASP A 213 -22.11 7.16 14.34
N ARG A 214 -23.36 7.49 13.98
CA ARG A 214 -24.37 8.05 14.90
C ARG A 214 -24.43 7.34 16.26
N ASN A 215 -24.48 6.00 16.24
CA ASN A 215 -24.56 5.12 17.41
C ASN A 215 -23.32 4.20 17.54
N ALA A 216 -22.20 4.57 16.91
CA ALA A 216 -20.98 3.78 16.98
C ALA A 216 -20.26 4.00 18.31
N LEU A 217 -19.65 2.94 18.84
CA LEU A 217 -18.75 3.02 19.99
C LEU A 217 -17.32 3.32 19.53
N TYR A 218 -16.67 4.29 20.16
CA TYR A 218 -15.28 4.61 19.87
C TYR A 218 -14.33 3.75 20.72
N PRO A 219 -13.11 3.42 20.24
CA PRO A 219 -12.51 3.89 19.00
C PRO A 219 -13.15 3.33 17.72
N ILE A 220 -13.12 4.12 16.64
CA ILE A 220 -13.51 3.68 15.30
C ILE A 220 -12.24 3.41 14.47
N THR A 221 -12.18 2.24 13.85
CA THR A 221 -11.08 1.84 12.95
C THR A 221 -11.53 1.94 11.50
N ILE A 222 -10.81 2.71 10.70
CA ILE A 222 -11.05 2.95 9.26
C ILE A 222 -9.87 2.36 8.49
N ASP A 223 -10.11 1.36 7.65
CA ASP A 223 -9.08 0.53 7.02
C ASP A 223 -9.26 0.51 5.48
N PRO A 224 -8.65 1.47 4.78
CA PRO A 224 -8.39 1.42 3.35
C PRO A 224 -7.05 0.75 2.97
N LEU A 225 -6.95 0.34 1.71
CA LEU A 225 -5.80 -0.35 1.12
C LEU A 225 -5.29 0.36 -0.13
N SER A 226 -3.98 0.61 -0.21
CA SER A 226 -3.27 1.04 -1.42
C SER A 226 -2.79 -0.16 -2.24
N THR A 227 -3.21 -0.22 -3.50
CA THR A 227 -2.80 -1.25 -4.48
C THR A 227 -2.51 -0.64 -5.84
N THR A 228 -2.01 -1.45 -6.77
CA THR A 228 -1.99 -1.15 -8.20
C THR A 228 -3.03 -2.00 -8.95
N PRO A 229 -3.50 -1.57 -10.13
CA PRO A 229 -4.34 -2.41 -10.96
C PRO A 229 -3.63 -3.72 -11.33
N ASN A 230 -4.32 -4.84 -11.19
CA ASN A 230 -3.82 -6.21 -11.45
C ASN A 230 -3.23 -6.45 -12.87
N TRP A 231 -3.31 -5.49 -13.79
CA TRP A 231 -2.80 -5.63 -15.16
C TRP A 231 -1.29 -5.36 -15.28
N THR A 232 -0.64 -4.95 -14.19
CA THR A 232 0.83 -4.99 -14.09
C THR A 232 1.28 -6.40 -13.70
N ALA A 233 1.01 -7.36 -14.58
CA ALA A 233 1.71 -8.63 -14.56
C ALA A 233 3.21 -8.34 -14.71
N GLU A 234 3.95 -8.38 -13.60
CA GLU A 234 5.40 -8.34 -13.68
C GLU A 234 5.85 -9.56 -14.48
N SER A 235 6.44 -9.29 -15.65
CA SER A 235 7.35 -10.21 -16.29
C SER A 235 8.33 -10.67 -15.23
N ASN A 236 8.29 -11.97 -14.91
CA ASN A 236 9.22 -12.64 -14.02
C ASN A 236 10.63 -12.10 -14.27
N GLN A 237 11.14 -11.24 -13.38
CA GLN A 237 12.55 -10.84 -13.41
C GLN A 237 13.39 -12.06 -13.03
N ALA A 238 13.59 -12.94 -14.01
CA ALA A 238 14.39 -14.14 -13.96
C ALA A 238 15.90 -13.85 -13.96
N ASN A 239 16.31 -12.58 -13.84
CA ASN A 239 17.70 -12.12 -13.90
C ASN A 239 18.05 -11.14 -12.77
N ALA A 240 17.42 -11.23 -11.59
CA ALA A 240 17.99 -10.61 -10.40
C ALA A 240 19.28 -11.37 -10.06
N GLN A 241 20.40 -10.95 -10.66
CA GLN A 241 21.73 -11.43 -10.31
C GLN A 241 21.98 -11.07 -8.84
N PHE A 242 21.85 -12.06 -7.97
CA PHE A 242 22.27 -11.93 -6.59
C PHE A 242 23.79 -11.65 -6.56
N GLY A 243 24.15 -10.48 -6.05
CA GLY A 243 25.42 -10.17 -5.38
C GLY A 243 26.72 -10.49 -6.13
N TYR A 244 27.27 -9.52 -6.86
CA TYR A 244 28.73 -9.39 -6.88
C TYR A 244 29.15 -8.82 -5.53
N SER A 245 29.81 -9.64 -4.70
CA SER A 245 30.46 -9.15 -3.49
C SER A 245 31.68 -8.30 -3.88
N VAL A 246 31.88 -7.19 -3.16
CA VAL A 246 33.17 -6.48 -3.11
C VAL A 246 34.14 -7.20 -2.17
#